data_AF-A0A661DVA9-F1
#
_entry.id   AF-A0A661DVA9-F1
#
_cell.length_a   1.000
_cell.length_b   1.000
_cell.length_c   1.000
_cell.angle_alpha   90.00
_cell.angle_beta   90.00
_cell.angle_gamma   90.00
#
_symmetry.space_group_name_H-M   'P 1'
#
loop_
_entity.id
_entity.type
_entity.pdbx_description
1 polymer ?
#
loop_
_entity_poly.entity_id
_entity_poly.type
_entity_poly.pdbx_seq_one_letter_code
_entity_poly.pdbx_strand_id
1 'polypeptide(L)'
;MQKRIILGLRACTWVWIIMMLLSLATYIIGQQGLSGLRISLLVLAFALFKGQLVGAYFMGLGQVRGFWRWPITLWLIIPGGLISTAFILAD
;
A
#
# COMPACT_ATOMS: atom_id res chain seq x y z
N MET A 1 12.92 -5.94 20.16
CA MET A 1 13.10 -5.00 19.02
C MET A 1 14.27 -5.50 18.16
N GLN A 2 14.02 -6.46 17.27
CA GLN A 2 15.08 -7.13 16.52
C GLN A 2 15.53 -6.21 15.37
N LYS A 3 16.69 -5.57 15.50
CA LYS A 3 17.34 -4.81 14.41
C LYS A 3 17.76 -5.80 13.32
N ARG A 4 16.82 -6.21 12.46
CA ARG A 4 17.15 -6.94 11.22
C ARG A 4 17.79 -5.94 10.27
N ILE A 5 19.11 -5.88 10.33
CA ILE A 5 19.94 -5.15 9.38
C ILE A 5 20.16 -6.11 8.22
N ILE A 6 19.45 -5.86 7.11
CA ILE A 6 19.63 -6.63 5.88
C ILE A 6 20.52 -5.77 4.98
N LEU A 7 21.72 -6.28 4.67
CA LEU A 7 22.73 -5.60 3.83
C LEU A 7 23.17 -4.22 4.36
N GLY A 8 23.22 -4.02 5.69
CA GLY A 8 23.65 -2.75 6.30
C GLY A 8 22.58 -1.66 6.38
N LEU A 9 21.41 -1.86 5.76
CA LEU A 9 20.30 -0.90 5.78
C LEU A 9 19.24 -1.26 6.83
N ARG A 10 18.62 -0.22 7.44
CA ARG A 10 17.48 -0.42 8.34
C ARG A 10 16.28 -0.93 7.54
N ALA A 11 15.48 -1.81 8.14
CA ALA A 11 14.25 -2.32 7.53
C ALA A 11 13.31 -1.19 7.03
N CYS A 12 13.25 -0.05 7.72
CA CYS A 12 12.50 1.13 7.28
C CYS A 12 12.98 1.68 5.93
N THR A 13 14.28 1.65 5.65
CA THR A 13 14.85 2.13 4.38
C THR A 13 14.44 1.24 3.22
N TRP A 14 14.39 -0.09 3.43
CA TRP A 14 13.89 -1.02 2.42
C TRP A 14 12.41 -0.79 2.09
N VAL A 15 11.57 -0.60 3.12
CA VAL A 15 10.14 -0.30 2.92
C VAL A 15 9.96 1.03 2.20
N TRP A 16 10.79 2.03 2.52
CA TRP A 16 10.79 3.30 1.81
C TRP A 16 11.16 3.15 0.32
N ILE A 17 12.19 2.36 -0.02
CA ILE A 17 12.55 2.08 -1.43
C ILE A 17 11.38 1.43 -2.17
N ILE A 18 10.72 0.44 -1.56
CA ILE A 18 9.54 -0.19 -2.15
C ILE A 18 8.45 0.85 -2.41
N MET A 19 8.16 1.72 -1.44
CA MET A 19 7.17 2.79 -1.63
C MET A 19 7.51 3.74 -2.78
N MET A 20 8.79 4.10 -2.92
CA MET A 20 9.27 4.95 -4.02
C MET A 20 9.10 4.26 -5.38
N LEU A 21 9.44 2.97 -5.48
CA LEU A 21 9.24 2.18 -6.70
C LEU A 21 7.75 2.10 -7.07
N LEU A 22 6.87 1.86 -6.10
CA LEU A 22 5.42 1.86 -6.36
C LEU A 22 4.91 3.25 -6.79
N SER A 23 5.43 4.35 -6.21
CA SER A 23 5.10 5.71 -6.67
C SER A 23 5.49 5.93 -8.13
N LEU A 24 6.71 5.51 -8.49
CA LEU A 24 7.23 5.66 -9.84
C LEU A 24 6.41 4.83 -10.84
N ALA A 25 6.00 3.62 -10.48
CA ALA A 25 5.11 2.81 -11.30
C ALA A 25 3.76 3.50 -11.53
N THR A 26 3.11 4.01 -10.48
CA THR A 26 1.85 4.76 -10.63
C THR A 26 2.00 6.04 -11.45
N TYR A 27 3.14 6.73 -11.33
CA TYR A 27 3.44 7.92 -12.11
C TYR A 27 3.57 7.60 -13.60
N ILE A 28 4.33 6.54 -13.95
CA ILE A 28 4.50 6.11 -15.35
C ILE A 28 3.15 5.71 -15.95
N ILE A 29 2.32 4.98 -15.22
CA ILE A 29 0.97 4.60 -15.67
C ILE A 29 0.14 5.84 -16.00
N GLY A 30 0.15 6.84 -15.11
CA GLY A 30 -0.56 8.11 -15.33
C GLY A 30 0.01 8.91 -16.51
N GLN A 31 1.34 8.99 -16.64
CA GLN A 31 1.99 9.73 -17.72
C GLN A 31 1.75 9.10 -19.09
N GLN A 32 1.70 7.78 -19.17
CA GLN A 32 1.38 7.06 -20.42
C GLN A 32 -0.11 7.12 -20.78
N GLY A 33 -0.96 7.73 -19.96
CA GLY A 33 -2.40 7.83 -20.19
C GLY A 33 -3.10 6.47 -20.18
N LEU A 34 -2.49 5.46 -19.57
CA LEU A 34 -3.02 4.12 -19.48
C LEU A 34 -4.32 4.15 -18.66
N SER A 35 -5.41 3.70 -19.26
CA SER A 35 -6.76 3.75 -18.68
C SER A 35 -7.51 2.43 -18.84
N GLY A 36 -8.66 2.31 -18.16
CA GLY A 36 -9.52 1.13 -18.15
C GLY A 36 -9.55 0.44 -16.79
N LEU A 37 -10.62 -0.34 -16.56
CA LEU A 37 -10.93 -0.98 -15.28
C LEU A 37 -9.72 -1.69 -14.65
N ARG A 38 -9.01 -2.52 -15.43
CA ARG A 38 -7.87 -3.29 -14.94
C ARG A 38 -6.73 -2.40 -14.43
N ILE A 39 -6.49 -1.28 -15.11
CA ILE A 39 -5.40 -0.35 -14.78
C ILE A 39 -5.78 0.46 -13.54
N SER A 40 -7.02 0.94 -13.46
CA SER A 40 -7.57 1.62 -12.28
C SER A 40 -7.53 0.73 -11.03
N LEU A 41 -7.93 -0.53 -11.15
CA LEU A 41 -7.85 -1.51 -10.05
C LEU A 41 -6.40 -1.82 -9.64
N LEU A 42 -5.47 -1.85 -10.59
CA LEU A 42 -4.05 -2.06 -10.32
C LEU A 42 -3.46 -0.86 -9.56
N VAL A 43 -3.75 0.37 -9.96
CA VAL A 43 -3.31 1.58 -9.25
C VAL A 43 -3.93 1.64 -7.85
N LEU A 44 -5.20 1.26 -7.70
CA LEU A 44 -5.85 1.12 -6.40
C LEU A 44 -5.16 0.08 -5.53
N ALA A 45 -4.81 -1.09 -6.09
CA ALA A 45 -4.07 -2.12 -5.37
C ALA A 45 -2.70 -1.62 -4.89
N PHE A 46 -1.98 -0.84 -5.72
CA PHE A 46 -0.74 -0.18 -5.30
C PHE A 46 -0.96 0.82 -4.16
N ALA A 47 -2.03 1.61 -4.20
CA ALA A 47 -2.37 2.54 -3.12
C ALA A 47 -2.65 1.80 -1.79
N LEU A 48 -3.45 0.73 -1.83
CA LEU A 48 -3.78 -0.08 -0.66
C LEU A 48 -2.54 -0.78 -0.08
N PHE A 49 -1.69 -1.33 -0.95
CA PHE A 49 -0.45 -2.00 -0.53
C PHE A 49 0.51 -1.02 0.16
N LYS A 50 0.68 0.19 -0.38
CA LYS A 50 1.47 1.25 0.27
C LYS A 50 0.87 1.63 1.63
N GLY A 51 -0.46 1.74 1.72
CA GLY A 51 -1.15 2.02 2.99
C GLY A 51 -0.84 0.98 4.07
N GLN A 52 -0.85 -0.31 3.73
CA GLN A 52 -0.49 -1.38 4.66
C GLN A 52 0.97 -1.29 5.10
N LEU A 53 1.90 -1.00 4.18
CA LEU A 53 3.32 -0.84 4.50
C LEU A 53 3.57 0.33 5.46
N VAL A 54 2.89 1.46 5.25
CA VAL A 54 2.95 2.63 6.14
C VAL A 54 2.41 2.30 7.52
N GLY A 55 1.23 1.67 7.58
CA GLY A 55 0.63 1.24 8.85
C GLY A 55 1.53 0.30 9.64
N ALA A 56 2.15 -0.67 8.97
CA ALA A 56 3.00 -1.68 9.61
C ALA A 56 4.36 -1.14 10.08
N TYR A 57 5.02 -0.28 9.29
CA TYR A 57 6.43 0.09 9.51
C TYR A 57 6.65 1.54 9.96
N PHE A 58 5.78 2.48 9.58
CA PHE A 58 5.97 3.92 9.89
C PHE A 58 5.07 4.39 11.01
N MET A 59 3.84 3.89 11.11
CA MET A 59 2.89 4.26 12.17
C MET A 59 3.12 3.49 13.49
N GLY A 60 4.17 2.68 13.61
CA GLY A 60 4.53 2.00 14.85
C GLY A 60 3.59 0.85 15.27
N LEU A 61 2.50 0.58 14.55
CA LEU A 61 1.57 -0.54 14.84
C LEU A 61 2.21 -1.92 14.65
N GLY A 62 3.39 -1.99 14.05
CA GLY A 62 4.21 -3.20 14.02
C GLY A 62 4.55 -3.75 15.42
N GLN A 63 4.59 -2.89 16.45
CA GLN A 63 4.91 -3.31 17.82
C GLN A 63 3.69 -3.57 18.71
N VAL A 64 2.50 -3.15 18.30
CA VAL A 64 1.26 -3.37 19.05
C VAL A 64 0.69 -4.73 18.65
N ARG A 65 0.76 -5.73 19.54
CA ARG A 65 0.21 -7.08 19.27
C ARG A 65 -1.31 -7.08 19.50
N GLY A 66 -2.05 -7.78 18.63
CA GLY A 66 -3.47 -8.09 18.85
C GLY A 66 -4.47 -7.19 18.12
N PHE A 67 -5.60 -6.93 18.78
CA PHE A 67 -6.80 -6.28 18.23
C PHE A 67 -6.54 -4.89 17.61
N TRP A 68 -5.57 -4.14 18.12
CA TRP A 68 -5.23 -2.78 17.69
C TRP A 68 -4.53 -2.67 16.33
N ARG A 69 -4.18 -3.78 15.66
CA ARG A 69 -3.65 -3.76 14.28
C ARG A 69 -4.75 -3.73 13.23
N TRP A 70 -5.91 -4.27 13.59
CA TRP A 70 -7.05 -4.41 12.69
C TRP A 70 -7.69 -3.10 12.23
N PRO A 71 -7.77 -2.01 13.04
CA PRO A 71 -8.43 -0.78 12.60
C PRO A 71 -7.89 -0.23 11.28
N ILE A 72 -6.56 -0.21 11.10
CA ILE A 72 -5.94 0.31 9.88
C ILE A 72 -6.11 -0.66 8.70
N THR A 73 -5.99 -1.96 8.94
CA THR A 73 -6.20 -2.94 7.88
C THR A 73 -7.66 -2.95 7.43
N LEU A 74 -8.60 -2.90 8.37
CA LEU A 74 -10.03 -2.83 8.11
C LEU A 74 -10.40 -1.52 7.40
N TRP A 75 -9.83 -0.40 7.85
CA TRP A 75 -9.98 0.91 7.21
C TRP A 75 -9.38 0.97 5.81
N LEU A 76 -8.41 0.12 5.44
CA LEU A 76 -7.93 0.05 4.07
C LEU A 76 -8.79 -0.90 3.22
N ILE A 77 -9.23 -2.03 3.79
CA ILE A 77 -10.01 -3.03 3.07
C ILE A 77 -11.43 -2.55 2.77
N ILE A 78 -12.10 -1.88 3.72
CA ILE A 78 -13.49 -1.42 3.53
C ILE A 78 -13.60 -0.43 2.37
N PRO A 79 -12.94 0.75 2.39
CA PRO A 79 -13.02 1.70 1.29
C PRO A 79 -12.32 1.15 0.03
N GLY A 80 -11.24 0.39 0.16
CA GLY A 80 -10.60 -0.26 -0.99
C GLY A 80 -11.56 -1.18 -1.74
N GLY A 81 -12.29 -2.02 -1.00
CA GLY A 81 -13.31 -2.91 -1.53
C GLY A 81 -14.49 -2.14 -2.14
N LEU A 82 -14.99 -1.11 -1.44
CA LEU A 82 -16.07 -0.26 -1.95
C LEU A 82 -15.68 0.43 -3.27
N ILE A 83 -14.47 1.00 -3.34
CA ILE A 83 -13.95 1.62 -4.56
C ILE A 83 -13.84 0.57 -5.66
N SER A 84 -13.26 -0.60 -5.39
CA SER A 84 -13.19 -1.68 -6.38
C SER A 84 -14.57 -2.08 -6.90
N THR A 85 -15.56 -2.25 -6.02
CA THR A 85 -16.93 -2.58 -6.44
C THR A 85 -17.53 -1.45 -7.28
N ALA A 86 -17.38 -0.20 -6.88
CA ALA A 86 -17.90 0.94 -7.63
C ALA A 86 -17.32 1.00 -9.05
N PHE A 87 -16.01 0.75 -9.21
CA PHE A 87 -15.39 0.69 -10.52
C PHE A 87 -15.88 -0.49 -11.37
N ILE A 88 -16.08 -1.68 -10.78
CA ILE A 88 -16.60 -2.85 -11.50
C ILE A 88 -18.06 -2.65 -11.94
N LEU A 89 -18.86 -1.94 -11.15
CA LEU A 89 -20.27 -1.66 -11.44
C LEU A 89 -20.48 -0.49 -12.41
N ALA A 90 -19.49 0.40 -12.54
CA ALA A 90 -19.56 1.59 -13.40
C ALA A 90 -19.02 1.37 -14.82
N ASP A 91 -18.29 0.29 -15.04
CA ASP A 91 -17.78 -0.16 -16.35
C ASP A 91 -18.84 -1.04 -17.05
#